data_AF-A0A8H4UYW9-F1
#
_entry.id   AF-A0A8H4UYW9-F1
#
_cell.length_a   1.000
_cell.length_b   1.000
_cell.length_c   1.000
_cell.angle_alpha   90.00
_cell.angle_beta   90.00
_cell.angle_gamma   90.00
#
_symmetry.space_group_name_H-M   'P 1'
#
loop_
_entity.id
_entity.type
_entity.pdbx_description
1 polymer ?
#
loop_
_entity_poly.entity_id
_entity_poly.type
_entity_poly.pdbx_seq_one_letter_code
_entity_poly.pdbx_strand_id
1 'polypeptide(L)'
;MQNVVSGSYYGIEPLAGNSAVFVAPQGLNNGWANSGGEDITFTDQMLSTLENALCIDKTQVYSMGWSYGGAMSYALACARPDVFRAVVVMSGANLIGCSPGSQPVAYYAQHGVSDSVLPFTLGEQIRDTFVKDNGCTATNPPAPAAGS
;
A
#
# COMPACT_ATOMS: atom_id res chain seq x y z
N MET A 1 -18.01 10.43 -0.23
CA MET A 1 -16.61 10.07 -0.51
C MET A 1 -16.46 10.03 -2.02
N GLN A 2 -15.60 10.85 -2.61
CA GLN A 2 -15.23 10.75 -4.02
C GLN A 2 -14.51 9.40 -4.20
N ASN A 3 -14.78 8.67 -5.28
CA ASN A 3 -14.04 7.42 -5.51
C ASN A 3 -12.58 7.77 -5.89
N VAL A 4 -11.67 6.81 -5.79
CA VAL A 4 -10.22 7.08 -6.01
C VAL A 4 -9.96 7.70 -7.38
N VAL A 5 -10.74 7.30 -8.39
CA VAL A 5 -10.66 7.83 -9.76
C VAL A 5 -11.04 9.30 -9.82
N SER A 6 -12.15 9.71 -9.20
CA SER A 6 -12.61 11.10 -9.22
C SER A 6 -11.76 12.03 -8.34
N GLY A 7 -10.95 11.46 -7.44
CA GLY A 7 -9.88 12.15 -6.71
C GLY A 7 -8.51 12.13 -7.41
N SER A 8 -8.44 11.79 -8.70
CA SER A 8 -7.19 11.69 -9.48
C SER A 8 -6.12 10.84 -8.79
N TYR A 9 -6.55 9.70 -8.23
CA TYR A 9 -5.69 8.75 -7.53
C TYR A 9 -4.94 9.41 -6.37
N TYR A 10 -5.67 10.07 -5.47
CA TYR A 10 -5.07 10.86 -4.36
C TYR A 10 -4.20 12.03 -4.87
N GLY A 11 -4.51 12.54 -6.06
CA GLY A 11 -3.87 13.71 -6.66
C GLY A 11 -2.57 13.45 -7.44
N ILE A 12 -2.14 12.19 -7.59
CA ILE A 12 -0.85 11.89 -8.25
C ILE A 12 -0.97 11.79 -9.78
N GLU A 13 -2.16 11.52 -10.32
CA GLU A 13 -2.39 11.39 -11.76
C GLU A 13 -1.86 12.59 -12.58
N PRO A 14 -2.18 13.86 -12.24
CA PRO A 14 -1.65 15.00 -12.98
C PRO A 14 -0.13 15.16 -12.85
N LEU A 15 0.49 14.63 -11.79
CA LEU A 15 1.95 14.69 -11.58
C LEU A 15 2.70 13.67 -12.44
N ALA A 16 2.04 12.59 -12.87
CA ALA A 16 2.66 11.55 -13.68
C ALA A 16 2.86 11.96 -15.15
N GLY A 17 2.31 13.09 -15.61
CA GLY A 17 2.57 13.59 -16.96
C GLY A 17 2.27 12.57 -18.07
N ASN A 18 1.22 11.75 -17.89
CA ASN A 18 0.83 10.67 -18.81
C ASN A 18 1.88 9.54 -18.98
N SER A 19 2.82 9.39 -18.04
CA SER A 19 3.85 8.34 -18.08
C SER A 19 3.50 7.08 -17.29
N ALA A 20 2.29 6.99 -16.73
CA ALA A 20 1.86 5.89 -15.87
C ALA A 20 0.45 5.43 -16.23
N VAL A 21 0.19 4.14 -16.03
CA VAL A 21 -1.15 3.55 -16.09
C VAL A 21 -1.73 3.53 -14.68
N PHE A 22 -2.91 4.13 -14.50
CA PHE A 22 -3.59 4.17 -13.21
C PHE A 22 -4.72 3.13 -13.15
N VAL A 23 -4.75 2.37 -12.06
CA VAL A 23 -5.70 1.28 -11.86
C VAL A 23 -6.35 1.45 -10.49
N ALA A 24 -7.68 1.48 -10.45
CA ALA A 24 -8.47 1.49 -9.23
C ALA A 24 -9.35 0.23 -9.20
N PRO A 25 -8.84 -0.91 -8.69
CA PRO A 25 -9.63 -2.12 -8.63
C PRO A 25 -10.79 -1.97 -7.64
N GLN A 26 -11.89 -2.66 -7.94
CA GLN A 26 -12.91 -2.93 -6.94
C GLN A 26 -12.51 -4.18 -6.17
N GLY A 27 -12.36 -4.04 -4.85
CA GLY A 27 -12.00 -5.17 -3.98
C GLY A 27 -13.11 -6.22 -3.90
N LEU A 28 -12.75 -7.47 -3.60
CA LEU A 28 -13.72 -8.56 -3.51
C LEU A 28 -14.73 -8.28 -2.38
N ASN A 29 -16.01 -8.57 -2.64
CA ASN A 29 -17.10 -8.27 -1.71
C ASN A 29 -17.17 -6.78 -1.27
N ASN A 30 -16.69 -5.86 -2.12
CA ASN A 30 -16.53 -4.43 -1.82
C ASN A 30 -15.56 -4.13 -0.66
N GLY A 31 -14.57 -5.00 -0.44
CA GLY A 31 -13.56 -4.85 0.60
C GLY A 31 -12.25 -5.54 0.25
N TRP A 32 -11.39 -5.65 1.26
CA TRP A 32 -10.05 -6.23 1.17
C TRP A 32 -9.84 -7.27 2.28
N ALA A 33 -10.83 -8.11 2.55
CA ALA A 33 -10.77 -9.06 3.67
C ALA A 33 -9.65 -10.09 3.51
N ASN A 34 -9.24 -10.34 2.27
CA ASN A 34 -8.16 -11.24 1.89
C ASN A 34 -8.30 -12.63 2.54
N SER A 35 -9.53 -13.12 2.65
CA SER A 35 -9.81 -14.41 3.29
C SER A 35 -9.16 -15.52 2.47
N GLY A 36 -8.22 -16.24 3.09
CA GLY A 36 -7.45 -17.27 2.37
C GLY A 36 -6.53 -16.72 1.27
N GLY A 37 -6.21 -15.42 1.26
CA GLY A 37 -5.33 -14.82 0.24
C GLY A 37 -6.02 -14.46 -1.08
N GLU A 38 -7.36 -14.39 -1.09
CA GLU A 38 -8.15 -14.15 -2.31
C GLU A 38 -7.87 -12.79 -2.97
N ASP A 39 -7.68 -11.72 -2.18
CA ASP A 39 -7.43 -10.38 -2.72
C ASP A 39 -6.00 -10.24 -3.27
N ILE A 40 -5.03 -10.96 -2.69
CA ILE A 40 -3.68 -11.09 -3.24
C ILE A 40 -3.76 -11.80 -4.59
N THR A 41 -4.47 -12.93 -4.64
CA THR A 41 -4.65 -13.70 -5.89
C THR A 41 -5.36 -12.88 -6.96
N PHE A 42 -6.38 -12.12 -6.58
CA PHE A 42 -7.08 -11.20 -7.47
C PHE A 42 -6.14 -10.11 -8.00
N THR A 43 -5.26 -9.55 -7.15
CA THR A 43 -4.27 -8.56 -7.58
C THR A 43 -3.29 -9.14 -8.60
N ASP A 44 -2.80 -10.37 -8.37
CA ASP A 44 -1.92 -11.06 -9.32
C ASP A 44 -2.60 -11.28 -10.68
N GLN A 45 -3.87 -11.71 -10.66
CA GLN A 45 -4.66 -11.93 -11.89
C GLN A 45 -4.94 -10.63 -12.64
N MET A 46 -5.26 -9.55 -11.92
CA MET A 46 -5.43 -8.23 -12.50
C MET A 46 -4.14 -7.73 -13.15
N LEU A 47 -3.01 -7.81 -12.44
CA LEU A 47 -1.71 -7.40 -12.97
C LEU A 47 -1.34 -8.21 -14.22
N SER A 48 -1.50 -9.53 -14.17
CA SER A 48 -1.26 -10.41 -15.34
C SER A 48 -2.15 -10.02 -16.54
N THR A 49 -3.42 -9.69 -16.31
CA THR A 49 -4.33 -9.24 -17.36
C THR A 49 -3.85 -7.94 -18.01
N LEU A 50 -3.41 -6.97 -17.21
CA LEU A 50 -2.89 -5.68 -17.69
C LEU A 50 -1.57 -5.83 -18.43
N GLU A 51 -0.64 -6.64 -17.92
CA GLU A 51 0.64 -6.93 -18.57
C GLU A 51 0.49 -7.62 -19.92
N ASN A 52 -0.55 -8.43 -20.09
CA ASN A 52 -0.86 -9.08 -21.36
C ASN A 52 -1.54 -8.14 -22.37
N ALA A 53 -2.20 -7.09 -21.87
CA ALA A 53 -2.96 -6.15 -22.70
C ALA A 53 -2.20 -4.85 -23.02
N LEU A 54 -1.23 -4.47 -22.19
CA LEU A 54 -0.52 -3.19 -22.23
C LEU A 54 0.99 -3.38 -22.13
N CYS A 55 1.75 -2.38 -22.57
CA CYS A 55 3.21 -2.35 -22.38
C CYS A 55 3.56 -1.83 -20.97
N ILE A 56 3.44 -2.71 -19.97
CA ILE A 56 3.78 -2.38 -18.57
C ILE A 56 5.27 -2.63 -18.32
N ASP A 57 5.96 -1.62 -17.78
CA ASP A 57 7.30 -1.80 -17.21
C ASP A 57 7.19 -2.49 -15.85
N LYS A 58 7.50 -3.78 -15.82
CA LYS A 58 7.40 -4.63 -14.62
C LYS A 58 8.36 -4.22 -13.50
N THR A 59 9.37 -3.40 -13.79
CA THR A 59 10.29 -2.88 -12.77
C THR A 59 9.73 -1.68 -12.01
N GLN A 60 8.60 -1.12 -12.49
CA GLN A 60 7.99 0.11 -12.02
C GLN A 60 6.52 -0.10 -11.65
N VAL A 61 6.23 -1.19 -10.92
CA VAL A 61 4.90 -1.50 -10.39
C VAL A 61 4.80 -1.02 -8.94
N TYR A 62 3.74 -0.26 -8.65
CA TYR A 62 3.52 0.37 -7.34
C TYR A 62 2.12 0.04 -6.82
N SER A 63 1.99 -0.03 -5.49
CA SER A 63 0.68 -0.16 -4.83
C SER A 63 0.48 0.95 -3.81
N MET A 64 -0.72 1.53 -3.78
CA MET A 64 -1.03 2.59 -2.83
C MET A 64 -2.50 2.59 -2.43
N GLY A 65 -2.76 2.96 -1.18
CA GLY A 65 -4.11 3.03 -0.69
C GLY A 65 -4.26 3.71 0.66
N TRP A 66 -5.49 4.08 0.95
CA TRP A 66 -5.91 4.69 2.21
C TRP A 66 -6.77 3.72 3.05
N SER A 67 -6.59 3.75 4.37
CA SER A 67 -7.35 2.93 5.32
C SER A 67 -7.27 1.44 4.95
N TYR A 68 -8.39 0.82 4.59
CA TYR A 68 -8.41 -0.59 4.21
C TYR A 68 -7.60 -0.90 2.94
N GLY A 69 -7.55 0.04 1.97
CA GLY A 69 -6.65 -0.07 0.81
C GLY A 69 -5.18 0.11 1.19
N GLY A 70 -4.90 0.86 2.27
CA GLY A 70 -3.57 0.95 2.86
C GLY A 70 -3.13 -0.38 3.49
N ALA A 71 -4.05 -1.05 4.20
CA ALA A 71 -3.82 -2.41 4.69
C ALA A 71 -3.59 -3.41 3.54
N MET A 72 -4.30 -3.28 2.42
CA MET A 72 -4.04 -4.09 1.22
C MET A 72 -2.67 -3.82 0.60
N SER A 73 -2.28 -2.54 0.46
CA SER A 73 -0.96 -2.16 -0.06
C SER A 73 0.18 -2.69 0.83
N TYR A 74 -0.02 -2.66 2.15
CA TYR A 74 0.89 -3.26 3.13
C TYR A 74 1.01 -4.79 2.95
N ALA A 75 -0.12 -5.50 2.82
CA ALA A 75 -0.12 -6.95 2.61
C ALA A 75 0.56 -7.37 1.30
N LEU A 76 0.37 -6.59 0.22
CA LEU A 76 1.03 -6.83 -1.07
C LEU A 76 2.55 -6.76 -0.98
N ALA A 77 3.10 -5.78 -0.25
CA ALA A 77 4.54 -5.70 -0.04
C ALA A 77 5.10 -6.93 0.68
N CYS A 78 4.35 -7.52 1.62
CA CYS A 78 4.78 -8.74 2.30
C CYS A 78 4.63 -10.00 1.43
N ALA A 79 3.53 -10.09 0.68
CA ALA A 79 3.20 -11.28 -0.10
C ALA A 79 3.93 -11.35 -1.44
N ARG A 80 4.29 -10.20 -2.02
CA ARG A 80 4.88 -10.06 -3.36
C ARG A 80 6.02 -9.01 -3.37
N PRO A 81 7.04 -9.15 -2.51
CA PRO A 81 8.11 -8.15 -2.38
C PRO A 81 8.96 -7.99 -3.66
N ASP A 82 8.91 -8.97 -4.56
CA ASP A 82 9.59 -8.99 -5.86
C ASP A 82 8.77 -8.38 -6.99
N VAL A 83 7.45 -8.18 -6.79
CA VAL A 83 6.54 -7.60 -7.79
C VAL A 83 6.46 -6.08 -7.64
N PHE A 84 6.28 -5.59 -6.41
CA PHE A 84 6.08 -4.18 -6.15
C PHE A 84 7.39 -3.47 -5.85
N ARG A 85 7.76 -2.51 -6.70
CA ARG A 85 8.95 -1.67 -6.52
C ARG A 85 8.86 -0.82 -5.25
N ALA A 86 7.67 -0.27 -4.99
CA ALA A 86 7.36 0.44 -3.75
C ALA A 86 5.88 0.35 -3.40
N VAL A 87 5.57 0.52 -2.11
CA VAL A 87 4.19 0.69 -1.63
C VAL A 87 4.02 1.95 -0.80
N VAL A 88 2.82 2.55 -0.88
CA VAL A 88 2.42 3.75 -0.15
C VAL A 88 1.21 3.43 0.72
N VAL A 89 1.36 3.57 2.04
CA VAL A 89 0.30 3.23 3.00
C VAL A 89 -0.18 4.49 3.72
N MET A 90 -1.43 4.90 3.45
CA MET A 90 -2.05 6.08 4.08
C MET A 90 -3.07 5.65 5.13
N SER A 91 -2.89 6.05 6.39
CA SER A 91 -3.73 5.64 7.53
C SER A 91 -4.03 4.13 7.53
N GLY A 92 -3.03 3.30 7.27
CA GLY A 92 -3.18 1.83 7.20
C GLY A 92 -2.74 1.13 8.47
N ALA A 93 -3.01 -0.17 8.54
CA ALA A 93 -2.54 -1.05 9.61
C ALA A 93 -2.44 -2.48 9.08
N ASN A 94 -1.82 -3.38 9.83
CA ASN A 94 -1.81 -4.81 9.52
C ASN A 94 -3.17 -5.45 9.85
N LEU A 95 -4.16 -5.27 8.98
CA LEU A 95 -5.54 -5.75 9.20
C LEU A 95 -5.84 -7.10 8.55
N ILE A 96 -5.13 -7.45 7.48
CA ILE A 96 -5.50 -8.53 6.55
C ILE A 96 -4.41 -9.59 6.40
N GLY A 97 -3.43 -9.53 7.30
CA GLY A 97 -2.28 -10.41 7.34
C GLY A 97 -1.10 -9.90 6.52
N CYS A 98 0.06 -9.92 7.17
CA CYS A 98 1.37 -9.84 6.56
C CYS A 98 2.23 -10.80 7.35
N SER A 99 2.85 -11.77 6.66
CA SER A 99 3.98 -12.51 7.20
C SER A 99 5.23 -11.74 6.78
N PRO A 100 5.93 -11.06 7.70
CA PRO A 100 7.10 -10.25 7.35
C PRO A 100 8.08 -11.09 6.53
N GLY A 101 8.40 -10.60 5.33
CA GLY A 101 9.35 -11.23 4.43
C GLY A 101 10.77 -10.76 4.75
N SER A 102 11.78 -11.52 4.37
CA SER A 102 13.18 -11.09 4.47
C SER A 102 13.63 -10.18 3.31
N GLN A 103 12.71 -9.79 2.42
CA GLN A 103 13.03 -9.06 1.20
C GLN A 103 12.66 -7.57 1.34
N PRO A 104 13.58 -6.64 1.01
CA PRO A 104 13.31 -5.22 1.09
C PRO A 104 12.30 -4.74 0.06
N VAL A 105 11.37 -3.88 0.46
CA VAL A 105 10.45 -3.15 -0.43
C VAL A 105 10.51 -1.67 -0.09
N ALA A 106 10.60 -0.79 -1.09
CA ALA A 106 10.55 0.65 -0.82
C ALA A 106 9.18 1.01 -0.23
N TYR A 107 9.20 1.68 0.91
CA TYR A 107 8.00 1.89 1.72
C TYR A 107 7.85 3.38 2.04
N TYR A 108 6.65 3.91 1.80
CA TYR A 108 6.22 5.20 2.30
C TYR A 108 4.95 5.01 3.12
N ALA A 109 4.87 5.72 4.26
CA ALA A 109 3.67 5.75 5.07
C ALA A 109 3.33 7.16 5.52
N GLN A 110 2.02 7.40 5.65
CA GLN A 110 1.46 8.61 6.23
C GLN A 110 0.33 8.20 7.17
N HIS A 111 0.32 8.70 8.41
CA HIS A 111 -0.68 8.33 9.40
C HIS A 111 -1.01 9.52 10.29
N GLY A 112 -2.31 9.75 10.55
CA GLY A 112 -2.74 10.83 11.43
C GLY A 112 -2.46 10.52 12.89
N VAL A 113 -1.79 11.43 13.60
CA VAL A 113 -1.49 11.26 15.04
C VAL A 113 -2.74 11.26 15.93
N SER A 114 -3.86 11.78 15.42
CA SER A 114 -5.17 11.80 16.10
C SER A 114 -6.20 10.90 15.41
N ASP A 115 -5.76 9.92 14.62
CA ASP A 115 -6.65 8.95 13.97
C ASP A 115 -7.37 8.11 15.04
N SER A 116 -8.70 8.26 15.11
CA SER A 116 -9.56 7.57 16.08
C SER A 116 -10.07 6.22 15.58
N VAL A 117 -9.80 5.86 14.32
CA VAL A 117 -10.23 4.59 13.71
C VAL A 117 -9.10 3.59 13.77
N LEU A 118 -7.92 3.99 13.28
CA LEU A 118 -6.69 3.22 13.37
C LEU A 118 -5.69 4.06 14.17
N PRO A 119 -5.50 3.80 15.47
CA PRO A 119 -4.59 4.57 16.30
C PRO A 119 -3.18 4.67 15.68
N PHE A 120 -2.51 5.81 15.86
CA PHE A 120 -1.19 6.09 15.29
C PHE A 120 -0.17 4.97 15.55
N THR A 121 -0.24 4.33 16.72
CA THR A 121 0.63 3.21 17.10
C THR A 121 0.51 2.01 16.16
N LEU A 122 -0.62 1.80 15.48
CA LEU A 122 -0.75 0.77 14.43
C LEU A 122 0.04 1.13 13.17
N GLY A 123 0.09 2.42 12.83
CA GLY A 123 0.96 2.93 11.77
C GLY A 123 2.44 2.76 12.11
N GLU A 124 2.82 2.98 13.37
CA GLU A 124 4.18 2.74 13.85
C GLU A 124 4.58 1.26 13.75
N GLN A 125 3.67 0.34 14.08
CA GLN A 125 3.93 -1.10 13.98
C GLN A 125 4.27 -1.52 12.54
N ILE A 126 3.50 -1.06 11.55
CA ILE A 126 3.76 -1.41 10.14
C ILE A 126 4.99 -0.70 9.58
N ARG A 127 5.32 0.51 10.07
CA ARG A 127 6.61 1.17 9.80
C ARG A 127 7.77 0.29 10.31
N ASP A 128 7.68 -0.18 11.54
CA ASP A 128 8.75 -0.93 12.19
C ASP A 128 9.05 -2.27 11.50
N THR A 129 8.03 -2.89 10.87
CA THR A 129 8.23 -4.03 9.97
C THR A 129 9.20 -3.68 8.84
N PHE A 130 8.99 -2.58 8.11
CA PHE A 130 9.89 -2.19 7.01
C PHE A 130 11.22 -1.59 7.47
N VAL A 131 11.29 -0.97 8.66
CA VAL A 131 12.59 -0.59 9.25
C VAL A 131 13.46 -1.83 9.41
N LYS A 132 12.89 -2.92 9.94
CA LYS A 132 13.58 -4.20 10.09
C LYS A 132 13.88 -4.85 8.74
N ASP A 133 12.86 -5.05 7.91
CA ASP A 133 12.98 -5.85 6.68
C ASP A 133 13.86 -5.16 5.63
N ASN A 134 13.91 -3.82 5.61
CA ASN A 134 14.81 -3.06 4.72
C ASN A 134 16.22 -2.85 5.31
N GLY A 135 16.52 -3.40 6.49
CA GLY A 135 17.82 -3.25 7.14
C GLY A 135 18.14 -1.81 7.54
N CYS A 136 17.13 -0.98 7.77
CA CYS A 136 17.30 0.39 8.22
C CYS A 136 17.79 0.42 9.68
N THR A 137 18.53 1.46 10.04
CA THR A 137 18.82 1.72 11.45
C THR A 137 17.53 2.11 12.16
N ALA A 138 17.15 1.34 13.19
CA ALA A 138 16.02 1.68 14.03
C ALA A 138 16.28 3.03 14.72
N THR A 139 15.35 3.97 14.53
CA THR A 139 15.34 5.26 15.23
C THR A 139 14.01 5.38 15.96
N ASN A 140 13.99 6.15 17.04
CA ASN A 140 12.76 6.43 17.79
C ASN A 140 12.45 7.93 17.70
N PRO A 141 12.02 8.43 16.53
CA PRO A 141 11.66 9.83 16.40
C PRO A 141 10.47 10.16 17.31
N PRO A 142 10.42 11.35 17.93
CA PRO A 142 9.25 11.75 18.69
C PRO A 142 8.02 11.79 17.79
N ALA A 143 6.88 11.35 18.31
CA ALA A 143 5.62 11.46 17.60
C ALA A 143 5.31 12.94 17.30
N PRO A 144 4.83 13.28 16.09
CA PRO A 144 4.39 14.64 15.78
C PRO A 144 3.26 15.09 16.72
N ALA A 145 3.15 16.40 16.94
CA ALA A 145 2.08 16.97 17.74
C ALA A 145 0.72 16.82 17.02
N ALA A 146 -0.36 16.71 17.79
CA ALA A 146 -1.71 16.71 17.22
C ALA A 146 -1.98 17.95 16.36
N GLY A 147 -2.47 17.74 15.13
CA GLY A 147 -2.76 18.81 14.17
C GLY A 147 -1.60 19.22 13.25
N SER A 148 -0.49 18.48 13.25
CA SER A 148 0.61 18.59 12.28
C SER A 148 0.26 18.03 10.91
#